data_AF-A0A409YTJ1-F1
#
_entry.id   AF-A0A409YTJ1-F1
#
_cell.length_a   1.000
_cell.length_b   1.000
_cell.length_c   1.000
_cell.angle_alpha   90.00
_cell.angle_beta   90.00
_cell.angle_gamma   90.00
#
_symmetry.space_group_name_H-M   'P 1'
#
loop_
_entity.id
_entity.type
_entity.pdbx_description
1 polymer ?
#
loop_
_entity_poly.entity_id
_entity_poly.type
_entity_poly.pdbx_seq_one_letter_code
_entity_poly.pdbx_strand_id
1 'polypeptide(L)'
;MLEPRTPDQVDALAKAVASAFHGAWEDHAREVFNTNRSKPWWNAECKAAILKYRDSGNPSDFNAFRKVCRKTKRIFFDSRIHEIASTNKRPWDLMNWIQQRKLPPAEAITYNGRPCHEMGDLWNALHNTYNAASDRTYDVSCLDELEDTPVRDWVEFSSSELKDALRACSNNSAPGPDHITWKHLKVLVADPD
;
A
#
# COMPACT_ATOMS: atom_id res chain seq x y z
N MET A 1 -31.03 1.64 0.17
CA MET A 1 -30.98 2.45 1.41
C MET A 1 -31.86 3.66 1.19
N LEU A 2 -32.69 4.04 2.17
CA LEU A 2 -33.49 5.26 2.08
C LEU A 2 -32.54 6.47 2.05
N GLU A 3 -32.67 7.33 1.04
CA GLU A 3 -31.90 8.57 0.98
C GLU A 3 -32.25 9.45 2.19
N PRO A 4 -31.27 9.86 3.00
CA PRO A 4 -31.52 10.75 4.12
C PRO A 4 -31.97 12.12 3.57
N ARG A 5 -33.13 12.59 4.02
CA ARG A 5 -33.76 13.85 3.57
C ARG A 5 -33.64 14.98 4.58
N THR A 6 -33.14 14.70 5.78
CA THR A 6 -32.95 15.69 6.84
C THR A 6 -31.52 15.66 7.39
N PRO A 7 -31.00 16.78 7.93
CA PRO A 7 -29.70 16.81 8.58
C PRO A 7 -29.55 15.75 9.67
N ASP A 8 -30.59 15.54 10.50
CA ASP A 8 -30.57 14.54 11.57
C ASP A 8 -30.45 13.10 11.04
N GLN A 9 -31.06 12.80 9.88
CA GLN A 9 -30.93 11.49 9.23
C GLN A 9 -29.54 11.26 8.68
N VAL A 10 -28.92 12.30 8.09
CA VAL A 10 -27.52 12.24 7.64
C VAL A 10 -26.60 11.99 8.84
N ASP A 11 -26.83 12.70 9.94
CA ASP A 11 -26.01 12.59 11.15
C ASP A 11 -26.15 11.22 11.82
N ALA A 12 -27.37 10.67 11.86
CA ALA A 12 -27.63 9.31 12.33
C ALA A 12 -26.96 8.25 11.45
N LEU A 13 -27.00 8.41 10.12
CA LEU A 13 -26.35 7.50 9.18
C LEU A 13 -24.82 7.56 9.33
N ALA A 14 -24.26 8.76 9.44
CA ALA A 14 -22.82 8.96 9.66
C ALA A 14 -22.37 8.31 10.98
N LYS A 15 -23.15 8.45 12.06
CA LYS A 15 -22.89 7.77 13.34
C LYS A 15 -22.97 6.24 13.24
N ALA A 16 -23.92 5.71 12.48
CA ALA A 16 -24.04 4.27 12.25
C ALA A 16 -22.82 3.72 11.48
N VAL A 17 -22.41 4.40 10.42
CA VAL A 17 -21.21 4.05 9.65
C VAL A 17 -19.95 4.13 10.52
N ALA A 18 -19.79 5.20 11.30
CA ALA A 18 -18.66 5.36 12.21
C ALA A 18 -18.61 4.24 13.28
N SER A 19 -19.76 3.85 13.83
CA SER A 19 -19.85 2.76 14.82
C SER A 19 -19.51 1.40 14.21
N ALA A 20 -20.00 1.11 13.00
CA ALA A 20 -19.65 -0.11 12.27
C ALA A 20 -18.15 -0.17 11.95
N PHE A 21 -17.57 0.95 11.49
CA PHE A 21 -16.14 1.06 11.27
C PHE A 21 -15.33 0.90 12.55
N HIS A 22 -15.78 1.48 13.67
CA HIS A 22 -15.11 1.34 14.95
C HIS A 22 -15.09 -0.12 15.42
N GLY A 23 -16.22 -0.84 15.31
CA GLY A 23 -16.25 -2.29 15.62
C GLY A 23 -15.32 -3.10 14.72
N ALA A 24 -15.38 -2.87 13.40
CA ALA A 24 -14.48 -3.52 12.46
C ALA A 24 -13.00 -3.20 12.73
N TRP A 25 -12.71 -1.99 13.19
CA TRP A 25 -11.36 -1.56 13.57
C TRP A 25 -10.88 -2.30 14.81
N GLU A 26 -11.67 -2.35 15.89
CA GLU A 26 -11.28 -3.10 17.11
C GLU A 26 -11.03 -4.58 16.83
N ASP A 27 -11.81 -5.20 15.93
CA ASP A 27 -11.69 -6.62 15.61
C ASP A 27 -10.51 -6.97 14.68
N HIS A 28 -10.11 -6.03 13.82
CA HIS A 28 -9.20 -6.33 12.70
C HIS A 28 -7.95 -5.44 12.64
N ALA A 29 -7.98 -4.26 13.25
CA ALA A 29 -6.79 -3.45 13.39
C ALA A 29 -5.81 -4.16 14.32
N ARG A 30 -4.56 -4.20 13.90
CA ARG A 30 -3.47 -4.72 14.71
C ARG A 30 -2.38 -3.68 14.73
N GLU A 31 -1.95 -3.30 15.92
CA GLU A 31 -0.78 -2.47 16.09
C GLU A 31 0.44 -3.21 15.51
N VAL A 32 1.00 -2.68 14.44
CA VAL A 32 2.14 -3.29 13.77
C VAL A 32 3.40 -2.88 14.52
N PHE A 33 3.72 -3.62 15.59
CA PHE A 33 5.05 -3.54 16.18
C PHE A 33 6.06 -4.11 15.19
N ASN A 34 6.84 -3.29 14.49
CA ASN A 34 7.89 -3.73 13.57
C ASN A 34 9.05 -4.43 14.32
N THR A 35 8.80 -5.61 14.87
CA THR A 35 9.78 -6.49 15.46
C THR A 35 9.98 -7.71 14.55
N ASN A 36 11.05 -8.47 14.75
CA ASN A 36 11.24 -9.72 13.98
C ASN A 36 10.09 -10.75 14.16
N ARG A 37 9.18 -10.54 15.12
CA ARG A 37 8.05 -11.42 15.47
C ARG A 37 6.70 -10.96 14.90
N SER A 38 6.62 -9.77 14.31
CA SER A 38 5.38 -9.27 13.67
C SER A 38 5.27 -9.64 12.19
N LYS A 39 6.23 -10.40 11.68
CA LYS A 39 6.21 -10.81 10.28
C LYS A 39 5.06 -11.79 10.04
N PRO A 40 4.34 -11.73 8.90
CA PRO A 40 3.17 -12.56 8.62
C PRO A 40 3.40 -14.08 8.69
N TRP A 41 4.66 -14.54 8.57
CA TRP A 41 5.03 -15.95 8.70
C TRP A 41 5.18 -16.43 10.15
N TRP A 42 5.16 -15.53 11.14
CA TRP A 42 5.27 -15.86 12.55
C TRP A 42 3.96 -16.43 13.09
N ASN A 43 4.00 -17.60 13.74
CA ASN A 43 2.83 -18.31 14.23
C ASN A 43 2.97 -18.77 15.69
N ALA A 44 1.95 -19.46 16.21
CA ALA A 44 1.92 -19.97 17.59
C ALA A 44 3.10 -20.92 17.91
N GLU A 45 3.55 -21.72 16.93
CA GLU A 45 4.71 -22.63 17.11
C GLU A 45 6.00 -21.85 17.36
N CYS A 46 6.25 -20.78 16.61
CA CYS A 46 7.38 -19.89 16.84
C CYS A 46 7.33 -19.25 18.24
N LYS A 47 6.12 -18.86 18.69
CA LYS A 47 5.89 -18.30 20.04
C LYS A 47 6.17 -19.33 21.14
N ALA A 48 5.69 -20.56 20.99
CA ALA A 48 5.93 -21.63 21.95
C ALA A 48 7.42 -21.99 22.05
N ALA A 49 8.11 -22.10 20.91
CA ALA A 49 9.52 -22.47 20.88
C ALA A 49 10.43 -21.40 21.50
N ILE A 50 10.12 -20.11 21.33
CA ILE A 50 10.91 -19.04 21.97
C ILE A 50 10.64 -18.94 23.48
N LEU A 51 9.42 -19.23 23.94
CA LEU A 51 9.10 -19.30 25.36
C LEU A 51 9.88 -20.44 26.02
N LYS A 52 9.87 -21.63 25.42
CA LYS A 52 10.64 -22.78 25.91
C LYS A 52 12.14 -22.47 26.08
N TYR A 53 12.75 -21.78 25.11
CA TYR A 53 14.14 -21.34 25.23
C TYR A 53 14.36 -20.32 26.35
N ARG A 54 13.42 -19.39 26.54
CA ARG A 54 13.50 -18.40 27.63
C ARG A 54 13.41 -19.04 29.00
N ASP A 55 12.59 -20.08 29.13
CA ASP A 55 12.40 -20.81 30.39
C ASP A 55 13.59 -21.71 30.70
N SER A 56 14.17 -22.38 29.69
CA SER A 56 15.28 -23.32 29.89
C SER A 56 16.67 -22.70 29.86
N GLY A 57 16.85 -21.57 29.16
CA GLY A 57 18.15 -20.94 28.90
C GLY A 57 19.11 -21.80 28.07
N ASN A 58 18.67 -22.95 27.55
CA ASN A 58 19.55 -23.96 26.97
C ASN A 58 19.83 -23.70 25.47
N PRO A 59 21.09 -23.77 25.00
CA PRO A 59 21.43 -23.69 23.58
C PRO A 59 20.70 -24.69 22.67
N SER A 60 20.33 -25.87 23.17
CA SER A 60 19.56 -26.87 22.42
C SER A 60 18.16 -26.37 22.07
N ASP A 61 17.48 -25.71 23.01
CA ASP A 61 16.16 -25.14 22.78
C ASP A 61 16.21 -23.92 21.86
N PHE A 62 17.30 -23.16 21.89
CA PHE A 62 17.53 -22.11 20.90
C PHE A 62 17.67 -22.68 19.47
N ASN A 63 18.37 -23.80 19.32
CA ASN A 63 18.48 -24.50 18.05
C ASN A 63 17.13 -25.06 17.58
N ALA A 64 16.31 -25.59 18.49
CA ALA A 64 14.94 -26.01 18.20
C ALA A 64 14.08 -24.82 17.73
N PHE A 65 14.14 -23.68 18.41
CA PHE A 65 13.48 -22.44 18.01
C PHE A 65 13.91 -22.00 16.59
N ARG A 66 15.21 -21.98 16.29
CA ARG A 66 15.71 -21.64 14.96
C ARG A 66 15.18 -22.59 13.88
N LYS A 67 15.08 -23.89 14.16
CA LYS A 67 14.52 -24.87 13.22
C LYS A 67 13.04 -24.60 12.95
N VAL A 68 12.25 -24.34 14.00
CA VAL A 68 10.82 -23.99 13.89
C VAL A 68 10.66 -22.73 13.04
N CYS A 69 11.39 -21.65 13.33
CA CYS A 69 11.31 -20.43 12.53
C CYS A 69 11.70 -20.63 11.07
N ARG A 70 12.72 -21.42 10.77
CA ARG A 70 13.09 -21.71 9.37
C ARG A 70 11.99 -22.48 8.65
N LYS A 71 11.37 -23.47 9.32
CA LYS A 71 10.28 -24.28 8.78
C LYS A 71 9.05 -23.43 8.50
N THR A 72 8.57 -22.67 9.49
CA THR A 72 7.37 -21.84 9.36
C THR A 72 7.55 -20.73 8.33
N LYS A 73 8.72 -20.09 8.32
CA LYS A 73 9.08 -19.11 7.29
C LYS A 73 9.06 -19.74 5.89
N ARG A 74 9.66 -20.91 5.71
CA ARG A 74 9.67 -21.62 4.42
C ARG A 74 8.25 -21.96 3.96
N ILE A 75 7.44 -22.59 4.80
CA ILE A 75 6.05 -22.94 4.48
C ILE A 75 5.25 -21.71 4.04
N PHE A 76 5.37 -20.59 4.76
CA PHE A 76 4.68 -19.36 4.41
C PHE A 76 5.11 -18.82 3.04
N PHE A 77 6.41 -18.70 2.79
CA PHE A 77 6.90 -18.18 1.51
C PHE A 77 6.66 -19.14 0.35
N ASP A 78 6.77 -20.45 0.56
CA ASP A 78 6.47 -21.46 -0.46
C ASP A 78 4.98 -21.41 -0.85
N SER A 79 4.09 -21.28 0.14
CA SER A 79 2.65 -21.07 -0.11
C SER A 79 2.40 -19.78 -0.89
N ARG A 80 3.08 -18.68 -0.52
CA ARG A 80 2.96 -17.40 -1.24
C ARG A 80 3.51 -17.46 -2.66
N ILE A 81 4.63 -18.16 -2.87
CA ILE A 81 5.23 -18.40 -4.19
C ILE A 81 4.26 -19.22 -5.05
N HIS A 82 3.64 -20.26 -4.49
CA HIS A 82 2.64 -21.06 -5.19
C HIS A 82 1.43 -20.20 -5.57
N GLU A 83 0.86 -19.44 -4.64
CA GLU A 83 -0.28 -18.55 -4.89
C GLU A 83 0.04 -17.56 -6.02
N ILE A 84 1.22 -16.94 -5.99
CA ILE A 84 1.64 -16.01 -7.03
C ILE A 84 1.86 -16.75 -8.35
N ALA A 85 2.54 -17.90 -8.36
CA ALA A 85 2.78 -18.66 -9.60
C ALA A 85 1.49 -19.20 -10.24
N SER A 86 0.49 -19.58 -9.45
CA SER A 86 -0.79 -20.09 -9.96
C SER A 86 -1.73 -19.00 -10.43
N THR A 87 -1.70 -17.82 -9.79
CA THR A 87 -2.69 -16.75 -10.01
C THR A 87 -2.11 -15.57 -10.79
N ASN A 88 -0.80 -15.32 -10.71
CA ASN A 88 -0.08 -14.19 -11.31
C ASN A 88 1.23 -14.65 -11.97
N LYS A 89 1.15 -15.13 -13.23
CA LYS A 89 2.24 -15.45 -14.17
C LYS A 89 3.58 -15.94 -13.57
N ARG A 90 4.43 -15.09 -12.95
CA ARG A 90 5.68 -15.50 -12.27
C ARG A 90 5.99 -14.68 -11.00
N PRO A 91 6.44 -15.33 -9.90
CA PRO A 91 6.80 -14.67 -8.64
C PRO A 91 7.90 -13.59 -8.70
N TRP A 92 8.80 -13.68 -9.67
CA TRP A 92 9.98 -12.82 -9.83
C TRP A 92 9.73 -11.62 -10.76
N ASP A 93 8.65 -11.64 -11.54
CA ASP A 93 8.31 -10.57 -12.49
C ASP A 93 7.82 -9.28 -11.78
N LEU A 94 7.60 -9.36 -10.46
CA LEU A 94 7.10 -8.25 -9.63
C LEU A 94 8.21 -7.38 -9.01
N MET A 95 9.49 -7.76 -9.12
CA MET A 95 10.56 -7.05 -8.43
C MET A 95 11.35 -6.12 -9.35
N ASN A 96 11.32 -4.81 -9.06
CA ASN A 96 12.04 -3.76 -9.82
C ASN A 96 13.57 -3.95 -9.90
N TRP A 97 14.17 -4.79 -9.05
CA TRP A 97 15.62 -5.06 -9.06
C TRP A 97 16.02 -6.27 -9.92
N ILE A 98 15.06 -7.02 -10.45
CA ILE A 98 15.27 -8.14 -11.38
C ILE A 98 15.13 -7.67 -12.84
N GLN A 99 14.48 -6.53 -13.06
CA GLN A 99 14.50 -5.84 -14.35
C GLN A 99 15.93 -5.39 -14.67
N GLN A 100 16.35 -5.54 -15.93
CA GLN A 100 17.68 -5.13 -16.38
C GLN A 100 17.83 -3.61 -16.17
N ARG A 101 18.59 -3.20 -15.14
CA ARG A 101 18.89 -1.80 -14.88
C ARG A 101 19.77 -1.28 -16.01
N LYS A 102 19.17 -0.54 -16.93
CA LYS A 102 19.93 0.28 -17.87
C LYS A 102 20.52 1.43 -17.06
N LEU A 103 21.81 1.36 -16.76
CA LEU A 103 22.53 2.57 -16.36
C LEU A 103 22.49 3.49 -17.58
N PRO A 104 21.91 4.70 -17.48
CA PRO A 104 22.13 5.67 -18.54
C PRO A 104 23.64 5.89 -18.63
N PRO A 105 24.23 5.97 -19.83
CA PRO A 105 25.59 6.47 -19.96
C PRO A 105 25.65 7.82 -19.22
N ALA A 106 26.55 7.95 -18.26
CA ALA A 106 26.72 9.19 -17.51
C ALA A 106 27.32 10.22 -18.46
N GLU A 107 26.46 10.91 -19.19
CA GLU A 107 26.84 12.06 -20.02
C GLU A 107 27.21 13.21 -19.09
N ALA A 108 28.30 13.91 -19.42
CA ALA A 108 28.65 15.13 -18.71
C ALA A 108 27.46 16.09 -18.78
N ILE A 109 27.07 16.70 -17.65
CA ILE A 109 25.96 17.66 -17.62
C ILE A 109 26.29 18.78 -18.59
N THR A 110 25.52 18.92 -19.66
CA THR A 110 25.67 19.99 -20.64
C THR A 110 24.58 21.03 -20.46
N TYR A 111 24.95 22.30 -20.48
CA TYR A 111 24.01 23.43 -20.48
C TYR A 111 24.29 24.31 -21.71
N ASN A 112 23.27 24.57 -22.52
CA ASN A 112 23.40 25.30 -23.80
C ASN A 112 24.48 24.73 -24.74
N GLY A 113 24.60 23.40 -24.81
CA GLY A 113 25.56 22.72 -25.68
C GLY A 113 27.01 22.74 -25.19
N ARG A 114 27.28 23.27 -23.99
CA ARG A 114 28.61 23.24 -23.36
C ARG A 114 28.62 22.30 -22.15
N PRO A 115 29.61 21.41 -22.02
CA PRO A 115 29.80 20.61 -20.82
C PRO A 115 30.12 21.50 -19.60
N CYS A 116 29.42 21.28 -18.50
CA CYS A 116 29.66 21.94 -17.22
C CYS A 116 30.65 21.10 -16.41
N HIS A 117 31.88 21.58 -16.27
CA HIS A 117 32.94 20.87 -15.54
C HIS A 117 33.22 21.47 -14.16
N GLU A 118 32.82 22.72 -13.92
CA GLU A 118 33.06 23.44 -12.68
C GLU A 118 31.76 23.61 -11.87
N MET A 119 31.89 23.73 -10.55
CA MET A 119 30.73 23.83 -9.64
C MET A 119 29.88 25.08 -9.91
N GLY A 120 30.51 26.20 -10.28
CA GLY A 120 29.79 27.42 -10.64
C GLY A 120 28.93 27.24 -11.90
N ASP A 121 29.45 26.54 -12.91
CA ASP A 121 28.71 26.23 -14.14
C ASP A 121 27.57 25.26 -13.87
N LEU A 122 27.77 24.27 -13.00
CA LEU A 122 26.71 23.36 -12.56
C LEU A 122 25.59 24.09 -11.83
N TRP A 123 25.93 25.03 -10.94
CA TRP A 123 24.93 25.85 -10.26
C TRP A 123 24.17 26.74 -11.24
N ASN A 124 24.86 27.42 -12.14
CA ASN A 124 24.23 28.27 -13.14
C ASN A 124 23.34 27.46 -14.10
N ALA A 125 23.79 26.27 -14.51
CA ALA A 125 22.99 25.36 -15.31
C ALA A 125 21.72 24.95 -14.56
N LEU A 126 21.84 24.52 -13.30
CA LEU A 126 20.71 24.12 -12.47
C LEU A 126 19.74 25.28 -12.26
N HIS A 127 20.24 26.42 -11.77
CA HIS A 127 19.44 27.58 -11.42
C HIS A 127 18.67 28.11 -12.63
N ASN A 128 19.34 28.29 -13.77
CA ASN A 128 18.69 28.79 -14.96
C ASN A 128 17.78 27.75 -15.64
N THR A 129 18.02 26.45 -15.48
CA THR A 129 17.10 25.42 -16.03
C THR A 129 15.77 25.43 -15.28
N TYR A 130 15.80 25.45 -13.95
CA TYR A 130 14.59 25.34 -13.13
C TYR A 130 13.90 26.68 -12.86
N ASN A 131 14.64 27.79 -12.90
CA ASN A 131 14.10 29.13 -12.67
C ASN A 131 14.09 29.99 -13.95
N ALA A 132 14.22 29.38 -15.14
CA ALA A 132 14.24 30.08 -16.44
C ALA A 132 13.04 31.02 -16.68
N ALA A 133 11.93 30.73 -16.00
CA ALA A 133 10.66 31.40 -16.16
C ALA A 133 10.22 32.17 -14.90
N SER A 134 11.10 32.36 -13.90
CA SER A 134 10.76 33.04 -12.64
C SER A 134 10.14 34.43 -12.85
N ASP A 135 10.56 35.11 -13.92
CA ASP A 135 10.16 36.49 -14.21
C ASP A 135 9.19 36.59 -15.40
N ARG A 136 8.69 35.46 -15.91
CA ARG A 136 7.72 35.46 -17.02
C ARG A 136 6.30 35.60 -16.48
N THR A 137 5.57 36.57 -17.00
CA THR A 137 4.11 36.64 -16.84
C THR A 137 3.47 35.52 -17.65
N TYR A 138 2.66 34.67 -17.01
CA TYR A 138 1.93 33.60 -17.70
C TYR A 138 0.57 34.11 -18.18
N ASP A 139 0.29 33.87 -19.46
CA ASP A 139 -1.03 34.08 -20.03
C ASP A 139 -1.87 32.83 -19.80
N VAL A 140 -2.89 32.94 -18.95
CA VAL A 140 -3.83 31.87 -18.60
C VAL A 140 -5.03 31.82 -19.54
N SER A 141 -5.11 32.71 -20.54
CA SER A 141 -6.21 32.70 -21.52
C SER A 141 -6.30 31.40 -22.33
N CYS A 142 -5.22 30.62 -22.42
CA CYS A 142 -5.25 29.29 -23.02
C CYS A 142 -6.12 28.28 -22.24
N LEU A 143 -6.43 28.55 -20.96
CA LEU A 143 -7.38 27.76 -20.18
C LEU A 143 -8.83 28.15 -20.52
N ASP A 144 -9.08 29.35 -21.04
CA ASP A 144 -10.41 29.79 -21.47
C ASP A 144 -10.87 29.08 -22.76
N GLU A 145 -9.91 28.55 -23.55
CA GLU A 145 -10.17 27.74 -24.74
C GLU A 145 -10.42 26.25 -24.43
N LEU A 146 -10.15 25.80 -23.19
CA LEU A 146 -10.41 24.42 -22.80
C LEU A 146 -11.91 24.22 -22.60
N GLU A 147 -12.47 23.25 -23.31
CA GLU A 147 -13.86 22.86 -23.09
C GLU A 147 -14.02 22.30 -21.67
N ASP A 148 -15.02 22.81 -20.93
CA ASP A 148 -15.42 22.24 -19.66
C ASP A 148 -15.76 20.75 -19.85
N THR A 149 -15.02 19.88 -19.16
CA THR A 149 -15.37 18.46 -19.15
C THR A 149 -16.76 18.31 -18.57
N PRO A 150 -17.65 17.52 -19.19
CA PRO A 150 -18.99 17.32 -18.66
C PRO A 150 -18.89 16.77 -17.24
N VAL A 151 -19.72 17.30 -16.34
CA VAL A 151 -19.88 16.75 -15.00
C VAL A 151 -20.23 15.28 -15.16
N ARG A 152 -19.34 14.38 -14.72
CA ARG A 152 -19.64 12.96 -14.69
C ARG A 152 -20.61 12.71 -13.55
N ASP A 153 -21.78 12.19 -13.90
CA ASP A 153 -22.70 11.66 -12.91
C ASP A 153 -22.05 10.53 -12.12
N TRP A 154 -22.48 10.40 -10.87
CA TRP A 154 -22.11 9.25 -10.06
C TRP A 154 -22.73 7.99 -10.68
N VAL A 155 -21.89 7.05 -11.10
CA VAL A 155 -22.38 5.77 -11.62
C VAL A 155 -22.97 5.01 -10.44
N GLU A 156 -24.28 4.84 -10.45
CA GLU A 156 -24.97 4.00 -9.49
C GLU A 156 -24.46 2.55 -9.63
N PHE A 157 -24.18 1.92 -8.49
CA PHE A 157 -23.83 0.52 -8.41
C PHE A 157 -24.70 -0.17 -7.37
N SER A 158 -25.03 -1.42 -7.66
CA SER A 158 -25.84 -2.27 -6.79
C SER A 158 -25.03 -2.77 -5.59
N SER A 159 -25.74 -3.10 -4.51
CA SER A 159 -25.12 -3.74 -3.34
C SER A 159 -24.49 -5.10 -3.69
N SER A 160 -25.01 -5.81 -4.70
CA SER A 160 -24.43 -7.05 -5.23
C SER A 160 -23.09 -6.81 -5.93
N GLU A 161 -22.98 -5.77 -6.77
CA GLU A 161 -21.72 -5.41 -7.42
C GLU A 161 -20.64 -5.05 -6.40
N LEU A 162 -21.02 -4.33 -5.33
CA LEU A 162 -20.12 -4.05 -4.22
C LEU A 162 -19.66 -5.33 -3.51
N LYS A 163 -20.59 -6.22 -3.20
CA LYS A 163 -20.29 -7.52 -2.55
C LYS A 163 -19.37 -8.37 -3.43
N ASP A 164 -19.58 -8.40 -4.74
CA ASP A 164 -18.77 -9.17 -5.68
C ASP A 164 -17.37 -8.55 -5.90
N ALA A 165 -17.28 -7.22 -6.00
CA ALA A 165 -16.00 -6.52 -6.05
C ALA A 165 -15.18 -6.80 -4.77
N LEU A 166 -15.80 -6.72 -3.60
CA LEU A 166 -15.14 -7.01 -2.33
C LEU A 166 -14.71 -8.48 -2.22
N ARG A 167 -15.51 -9.44 -2.71
CA ARG A 167 -15.14 -10.87 -2.73
C ARG A 167 -13.86 -11.13 -3.51
N ALA A 168 -13.67 -10.44 -4.65
CA ALA A 168 -12.46 -10.56 -5.45
C ALA A 168 -11.21 -9.98 -4.75
N CYS A 169 -11.39 -9.04 -3.82
CA CYS A 169 -10.29 -8.41 -3.10
C CYS A 169 -9.69 -9.33 -2.01
N SER A 170 -8.36 -9.46 -1.99
CA SER A 170 -7.65 -10.26 -0.98
C SER A 170 -7.63 -9.58 0.39
N ASN A 171 -7.99 -10.32 1.43
CA ASN A 171 -7.91 -9.88 2.82
C ASN A 171 -6.49 -9.59 3.33
N ASN A 172 -5.47 -9.96 2.54
CA ASN A 172 -4.05 -9.82 2.86
C ASN A 172 -3.35 -8.82 1.92
N SER A 173 -4.09 -7.98 1.19
CA SER A 173 -3.48 -6.87 0.46
C SER A 173 -2.80 -5.91 1.45
N ALA A 174 -1.85 -5.13 0.94
CA ALA A 174 -1.30 -4.03 1.71
C ALA A 174 -2.44 -3.06 2.08
N PRO A 175 -2.49 -2.55 3.32
CA PRO A 175 -3.42 -1.49 3.68
C PRO A 175 -3.11 -0.22 2.88
N GLY A 176 -4.14 0.60 2.66
CA GLY A 176 -3.96 1.96 2.16
C GLY A 176 -3.19 2.85 3.17
N PRO A 177 -2.88 4.10 2.80
CA PRO A 177 -2.28 5.08 3.70
C PRO A 177 -3.11 5.35 4.97
N ASP A 178 -4.41 5.06 4.89
CA ASP A 178 -5.41 5.14 5.96
C ASP A 178 -5.41 3.92 6.89
N HIS A 179 -4.50 2.95 6.67
CA HIS A 179 -4.45 1.67 7.38
C HIS A 179 -5.71 0.79 7.22
N ILE A 180 -6.63 1.16 6.33
CA ILE A 180 -7.84 0.40 6.05
C ILE A 180 -7.48 -0.73 5.08
N THR A 181 -7.96 -1.93 5.42
CA THR A 181 -7.83 -3.13 4.58
C THR A 181 -9.20 -3.62 4.10
N TRP A 182 -9.21 -4.46 3.08
CA TRP A 182 -10.44 -5.11 2.58
C TRP A 182 -11.21 -5.88 3.65
N LYS A 183 -10.56 -6.30 4.76
CA LYS A 183 -11.27 -6.93 5.89
C LYS A 183 -12.27 -5.97 6.54
N HIS A 184 -11.87 -4.73 6.79
CA HIS A 184 -12.72 -3.71 7.40
C HIS A 184 -13.92 -3.40 6.49
N LEU A 185 -13.68 -3.25 5.19
CA LEU A 185 -14.73 -2.99 4.20
C LEU A 185 -15.70 -4.17 4.05
N LYS A 186 -15.21 -5.42 4.15
CA LYS A 186 -16.08 -6.61 4.12
C LYS A 186 -16.98 -6.73 5.33
N VAL A 187 -16.52 -6.32 6.52
CA VAL A 187 -17.36 -6.26 7.72
C VAL A 187 -18.44 -5.20 7.57
N LEU A 188 -18.10 -4.04 7.03
CA LEU A 188 -19.06 -2.95 6.83
C LEU A 188 -20.19 -3.31 5.85
N VAL A 189 -19.89 -4.14 4.85
CA VAL A 189 -20.83 -4.58 3.82
C VAL A 189 -21.51 -5.92 4.18
N ALA A 190 -21.04 -6.61 5.23
CA ALA A 190 -21.75 -7.75 5.78
C ALA A 190 -23.08 -7.26 6.39
N ASP A 191 -24.17 -7.97 6.09
CA ASP A 191 -25.46 -7.63 6.68
C ASP A 191 -25.35 -7.81 8.22
N PRO A 192 -25.87 -6.88 9.03
CA PRO A 192 -25.97 -7.10 10.46
C PRO A 192 -26.93 -8.28 10.71
N ASP A 193 -26.47 -9.30 11.44
CA ASP A 193 -27.32 -10.36 11.99
C ASP A 193 -28.36 -9.79 12.96
#